data_AF-A0A1H3BPG8-F1
#
_entry.id   AF-A0A1H3BPG8-F1
#
_cell.length_a   1.000
_cell.length_b   1.000
_cell.length_c   1.000
_cell.angle_alpha   90.00
_cell.angle_beta   90.00
_cell.angle_gamma   90.00
#
_symmetry.space_group_name_H-M   'P 1'
#
loop_
_entity.id
_entity.type
_entity.pdbx_description
1 polymer ?
#
loop_
_entity_poly.entity_id
_entity_poly.type
_entity_poly.pdbx_seq_one_letter_code
_entity_poly.pdbx_strand_id
1 'polypeptide(L)'
;MDEALNTIIGFLQSVHPYDSLPPDELARVAGSFSRREFPAGTEVYSVGEPLKGVYLVKRGTVEVLDTNGGLVSLLSPRNSFGERGLMRDGLAVTTARATEEAVLLMLPTAEFKHLIANYPAFTRYFSRGRGHEARSGDLTTLKVADLMARTPVTCTPDQTVTEAARIMRDHHISCVAVVAGERLVGIVTTRDLTARVLAEGMSPDTPLSAVMTVDPLTLTPQSLGSDILHMMLERRIGHLPVIEDGRLKGMITQTDLTRFQAISSAQLVRDAAVAESVAEMAKVTARIPKLLAQLVGAHTAHEVVTRLITDVADTVTRRLLRLAEAEFGPPPVPYLWLACGSQGRQEQTGVSDQDNCIMIDDALRDEDMPYFHRLARFVSDGLDAAGYFYCPGDMMATNPRWCQPVRVWRRYFRGWIDTPDPQAQMLASVMFDLRPIGGAAGLFRDLQVETLEAASRNGIFVAHMVSNSLKHAPPLGLLRGFATIRSGEYRNHIDMKLGGVVPVADLARIYALQGRLTPANTRARLLEAEALGVISVSGARDLIEAYDLIAALRLENQANLVRMGRRPDNFLAPSDLSDFERSHLRDAFVVVRTMQSAVGHGRGTLS
;
A
#
# COMPACT_ATOMS: atom_id res chain seq x y z
N MET A 1 -38.56 34.20 -5.56
CA MET A 1 -37.65 33.31 -6.30
C MET A 1 -36.39 32.98 -5.49
N ASP A 2 -35.95 33.87 -4.58
CA ASP A 2 -34.73 33.68 -3.77
C ASP A 2 -34.77 32.58 -2.70
N GLU A 3 -35.92 32.30 -2.07
CA GLU A 3 -35.96 31.37 -0.92
C GLU A 3 -35.75 29.89 -1.33
N ALA A 4 -36.33 29.48 -2.46
CA ALA A 4 -36.14 28.14 -3.01
C ALA A 4 -34.71 27.92 -3.53
N LEU A 5 -34.12 28.93 -4.16
CA LEU A 5 -32.73 28.89 -4.63
C LEU A 5 -31.76 28.85 -3.44
N ASN A 6 -31.97 29.68 -2.41
CA ASN A 6 -31.16 29.65 -1.18
C ASN A 6 -31.24 28.30 -0.46
N THR A 7 -32.40 27.63 -0.50
CA THR A 7 -32.55 26.28 0.05
C THR A 7 -31.75 25.23 -0.74
N ILE A 8 -31.70 25.34 -2.07
CA ILE A 8 -30.87 24.46 -2.91
C ILE A 8 -29.39 24.74 -2.67
N ILE A 9 -28.97 26.01 -2.63
CA ILE A 9 -27.59 26.41 -2.33
C ILE A 9 -27.15 25.83 -0.99
N GLY A 10 -27.92 26.04 0.09
CA GLY A 10 -27.58 25.51 1.41
C GLY A 10 -27.50 23.98 1.46
N PHE A 11 -28.35 23.29 0.68
CA PHE A 11 -28.23 21.84 0.54
C PHE A 11 -26.97 21.44 -0.23
N LEU A 12 -26.67 22.07 -1.36
CA LEU A 12 -25.49 21.78 -2.17
C LEU A 12 -24.18 22.07 -1.41
N GLN A 13 -24.14 23.08 -0.54
CA GLN A 13 -23.01 23.33 0.35
C GLN A 13 -22.72 22.17 1.32
N SER A 14 -23.70 21.29 1.56
CA SER A 14 -23.54 20.09 2.37
C SER A 14 -23.19 18.83 1.57
N VAL A 15 -23.06 18.96 0.23
CA VAL A 15 -22.87 17.84 -0.70
C VAL A 15 -21.63 18.08 -1.56
N HIS A 16 -20.62 17.22 -1.41
CA HIS A 16 -19.46 17.21 -2.30
C HIS A 16 -19.84 16.58 -3.66
N PRO A 17 -19.36 17.08 -4.82
CA PRO A 17 -18.34 18.11 -5.03
C PRO A 17 -18.86 19.55 -5.10
N TYR A 18 -20.16 19.79 -4.89
CA TYR A 18 -20.76 21.12 -5.02
C TYR A 18 -20.25 22.10 -3.95
N ASP A 19 -19.95 21.61 -2.74
CA ASP A 19 -19.32 22.37 -1.65
C ASP A 19 -17.95 23.00 -2.00
N SER A 20 -17.31 22.52 -3.07
CA SER A 20 -16.00 23.00 -3.54
C SER A 20 -16.09 24.12 -4.59
N LEU A 21 -17.29 24.44 -5.07
CA LEU A 21 -17.48 25.49 -6.07
C LEU A 21 -17.30 26.90 -5.46
N PRO A 22 -16.73 27.86 -6.21
CA PRO A 22 -16.78 29.26 -5.85
C PRO A 22 -18.22 29.73 -5.59
N PRO A 23 -18.48 30.65 -4.66
CA PRO A 23 -19.84 31.06 -4.28
C PRO A 23 -20.73 31.48 -5.47
N ASP A 24 -20.17 32.27 -6.41
CA ASP A 24 -20.90 32.74 -7.60
C ASP A 24 -21.26 31.57 -8.53
N GLU A 25 -20.33 30.62 -8.67
CA GLU A 25 -20.54 29.44 -9.49
C GLU A 25 -21.53 28.48 -8.85
N LEU A 26 -21.47 28.30 -7.53
CA LEU A 26 -22.43 27.51 -6.79
C LEU A 26 -23.85 28.05 -6.95
N ALA A 27 -24.03 29.38 -6.92
CA ALA A 27 -25.32 30.02 -7.15
C ALA A 27 -25.83 29.77 -8.58
N ARG A 28 -24.95 29.86 -9.59
CA ARG A 28 -25.27 29.57 -11.00
C ARG A 28 -25.70 28.11 -11.19
N VAL A 29 -24.92 27.18 -10.65
CA VAL A 29 -25.18 25.73 -10.71
C VAL A 29 -26.47 25.39 -9.96
N ALA A 30 -26.70 25.97 -8.78
CA ALA A 30 -27.93 25.80 -8.02
C ALA A 30 -29.17 26.19 -8.83
N GLY A 31 -29.08 27.28 -9.62
CA GLY A 31 -30.15 27.72 -10.52
C GLY A 31 -30.43 26.76 -11.68
N SER A 32 -29.51 25.83 -11.98
CA SER A 32 -29.66 24.85 -13.06
C SER A 32 -30.34 23.55 -12.61
N PHE A 33 -30.50 23.32 -11.31
CA PHE A 33 -31.15 22.12 -10.79
C PHE A 33 -32.67 22.19 -10.96
N SER A 34 -33.26 21.11 -11.48
CA SER A 34 -34.71 20.91 -11.44
C SER A 34 -35.09 19.99 -10.30
N ARG A 35 -36.07 20.40 -9.49
CA ARG A 35 -36.65 19.57 -8.43
C ARG A 35 -37.67 18.61 -9.03
N ARG A 36 -37.60 17.33 -8.65
CA ARG A 36 -38.51 16.27 -9.09
C ARG A 36 -38.97 15.44 -7.89
N GLU A 37 -40.22 15.01 -7.92
CA GLU A 37 -40.82 14.17 -6.88
C GLU A 37 -41.20 12.82 -7.49
N PHE A 38 -40.86 11.73 -6.80
CA PHE A 38 -41.07 10.36 -7.24
C PHE A 38 -41.82 9.60 -6.15
N PRO A 39 -43.03 9.07 -6.43
CA PRO A 39 -43.73 8.17 -5.52
C PRO A 39 -42.96 6.87 -5.27
N ALA A 40 -43.23 6.22 -4.14
CA ALA A 40 -42.67 4.91 -3.84
C ALA A 40 -42.98 3.89 -4.95
N GLY A 41 -41.98 3.12 -5.36
CA GLY A 41 -42.05 2.11 -6.41
C GLY A 41 -41.87 2.64 -7.84
N THR A 42 -41.72 3.95 -8.05
CA THR A 42 -41.58 4.53 -9.39
C THR A 42 -40.13 4.55 -9.89
N GLU A 43 -39.94 4.23 -11.16
CA GLU A 43 -38.62 4.29 -11.81
C GLU A 43 -38.24 5.75 -12.13
N VAL A 44 -36.99 6.10 -11.83
CA VAL A 44 -36.37 7.38 -12.17
C VAL A 44 -35.82 7.34 -13.60
N TYR A 45 -35.21 6.21 -13.96
CA TYR A 45 -34.79 5.84 -15.32
C TYR A 45 -34.57 4.32 -15.39
N SER A 46 -34.68 3.75 -16.58
CA SER A 46 -34.41 2.33 -16.84
C SER A 46 -33.13 2.13 -17.66
N VAL A 47 -32.50 0.96 -17.55
CA VAL A 47 -31.33 0.61 -18.36
C VAL A 47 -31.59 0.82 -19.87
N GLY A 48 -30.63 1.41 -20.56
CA GLY A 48 -30.70 1.73 -21.99
C GLY A 48 -31.38 3.07 -22.31
N GLU A 49 -32.03 3.73 -21.35
CA GLU A 49 -32.66 5.03 -21.58
C GLU A 49 -31.65 6.19 -21.65
N PRO A 50 -31.86 7.20 -22.50
CA PRO A 50 -31.06 8.42 -22.49
C PRO A 50 -31.20 9.19 -21.17
N LEU A 51 -30.06 9.44 -20.50
CA LEU A 51 -30.03 10.18 -19.24
C LEU A 51 -30.15 11.69 -19.47
N LYS A 52 -31.12 12.30 -18.80
CA LYS A 52 -31.42 13.74 -18.88
C LYS A 52 -30.48 14.60 -18.02
N GLY A 53 -29.78 13.98 -17.07
CA GLY A 53 -28.94 14.67 -16.10
C GLY A 53 -28.49 13.76 -14.97
N VAL A 54 -27.59 14.25 -14.13
CA VAL A 54 -27.20 13.56 -12.90
C VAL A 54 -28.23 13.91 -11.82
N TYR A 55 -28.67 12.90 -11.07
CA TYR A 55 -29.66 13.05 -10.02
C TYR A 55 -28.95 13.12 -8.66
N LEU A 56 -29.50 13.91 -7.75
CA LEU A 56 -29.04 14.05 -6.37
C LEU A 56 -30.24 13.84 -5.45
N VAL A 57 -30.13 12.89 -4.52
CA VAL A 57 -31.20 12.61 -3.56
C VAL A 57 -31.25 13.73 -2.53
N LYS A 58 -32.35 14.50 -2.48
CA LYS A 58 -32.58 15.51 -1.44
C LYS A 58 -33.32 14.90 -0.25
N ARG A 59 -34.26 14.01 -0.50
CA ARG A 59 -35.09 13.30 0.50
C ARG A 59 -35.53 11.96 -0.08
N GLY A 60 -35.74 10.96 0.78
CA GLY A 60 -36.17 9.62 0.39
C GLY A 60 -35.00 8.71 0.01
N THR A 61 -35.34 7.53 -0.51
CA THR A 61 -34.39 6.47 -0.82
C THR A 61 -34.61 5.97 -2.25
N VAL A 62 -33.52 5.72 -2.98
CA VAL A 62 -33.53 5.22 -4.36
C VAL A 62 -32.64 3.98 -4.44
N GLU A 63 -33.20 2.87 -4.90
CA GLU A 63 -32.41 1.70 -5.27
C GLU A 63 -31.88 1.82 -6.70
N VAL A 64 -30.67 1.34 -6.91
CA VAL A 64 -30.04 1.19 -8.23
C VAL A 64 -29.85 -0.29 -8.47
N LEU A 65 -30.31 -0.76 -9.62
CA LEU A 65 -30.34 -2.15 -10.03
C LEU A 65 -29.46 -2.37 -11.27
N ASP A 66 -28.80 -3.51 -11.35
CA ASP A 66 -28.04 -3.91 -12.54
C ASP A 66 -28.97 -4.34 -13.69
N THR A 67 -28.38 -4.74 -14.82
CA THR A 67 -29.14 -5.18 -15.99
C THR A 67 -29.96 -6.44 -15.77
N ASN A 68 -29.67 -7.21 -14.72
CA ASN A 68 -30.34 -8.45 -14.35
C ASN A 68 -31.34 -8.25 -13.19
N GLY A 69 -31.54 -7.00 -12.74
CA GLY A 69 -32.42 -6.66 -11.62
C GLY A 69 -31.81 -6.88 -10.24
N GLY A 70 -30.51 -7.17 -10.13
CA GLY A 70 -29.79 -7.29 -8.87
C GLY A 70 -29.53 -5.92 -8.24
N LEU A 71 -29.69 -5.81 -6.91
CA LEU A 71 -29.44 -4.57 -6.18
C LEU A 71 -27.96 -4.19 -6.22
N VAL A 72 -27.63 -3.06 -6.84
CA VAL A 72 -26.27 -2.50 -6.93
C VAL A 72 -26.00 -1.54 -5.78
N SER A 73 -26.97 -0.68 -5.46
CA SER A 73 -26.81 0.33 -4.42
C SER A 73 -28.17 0.77 -3.88
N LEU A 74 -28.21 1.12 -2.59
CA LEU A 74 -29.33 1.81 -1.97
C LEU A 74 -28.87 3.22 -1.60
N LEU A 75 -29.46 4.23 -2.23
CA LEU A 75 -29.04 5.62 -2.18
C LEU A 75 -29.95 6.42 -1.24
N SER A 76 -29.33 7.21 -0.38
CA SER A 76 -29.97 8.03 0.64
C SER A 76 -29.72 9.53 0.37
N PRO A 77 -30.31 10.47 1.14
CA PRO A 77 -30.08 11.89 0.95
C PRO A 77 -28.58 12.23 0.85
N ARG A 78 -28.24 13.13 -0.09
CA ARG A 78 -26.89 13.57 -0.48
C ARG A 78 -26.14 12.65 -1.46
N ASN A 79 -26.67 11.50 -1.82
CA ASN A 79 -26.05 10.66 -2.85
C ASN A 79 -26.43 11.13 -4.27
N SER A 80 -25.44 11.15 -5.17
CA SER A 80 -25.67 11.38 -6.61
C SER A 80 -25.68 10.07 -7.39
N PHE A 81 -26.43 10.03 -8.50
CA PHE A 81 -26.52 8.86 -9.38
C PHE A 81 -26.90 9.23 -10.82
N GLY A 82 -26.64 8.31 -11.75
CA GLY A 82 -26.79 8.51 -13.20
C GLY A 82 -25.52 9.02 -13.90
N GLU A 83 -24.49 9.38 -13.14
CA GLU A 83 -23.19 9.81 -13.66
C GLU A 83 -22.54 8.76 -14.57
N ARG A 84 -22.71 7.46 -14.28
CA ARG A 84 -22.01 6.38 -15.01
C ARG A 84 -22.36 6.36 -16.48
N GLY A 85 -23.64 6.51 -16.79
CA GLY A 85 -24.12 6.59 -18.17
C GLY A 85 -23.70 7.90 -18.84
N LEU A 86 -23.81 9.02 -18.12
CA LEU A 86 -23.45 10.36 -18.63
C LEU A 86 -21.96 10.53 -18.93
N MET A 87 -21.10 9.84 -18.18
CA MET A 87 -19.65 9.81 -18.36
C MET A 87 -19.20 8.86 -19.49
N ARG A 88 -20.14 8.16 -20.14
CA ARG A 88 -19.94 7.29 -21.31
C ARG A 88 -20.60 7.89 -22.55
N ASP A 89 -21.65 7.25 -23.05
CA ASP A 89 -22.42 7.61 -24.25
C ASP A 89 -23.71 8.39 -23.93
N GLY A 90 -24.03 8.56 -22.64
CA GLY A 90 -25.23 9.23 -22.17
C GLY A 90 -26.42 8.29 -21.94
N LEU A 91 -26.26 6.98 -22.11
CA LEU A 91 -27.31 5.99 -21.85
C LEU A 91 -27.20 5.42 -20.43
N ALA A 92 -28.34 5.15 -19.81
CA ALA A 92 -28.40 4.54 -18.49
C ALA A 92 -27.84 3.12 -18.53
N VAL A 93 -26.86 2.83 -17.67
CA VAL A 93 -26.25 1.49 -17.55
C VAL A 93 -26.83 0.67 -16.40
N THR A 94 -27.79 1.25 -15.67
CA THR A 94 -28.51 0.67 -14.53
C THR A 94 -29.97 1.12 -14.60
N THR A 95 -30.84 0.49 -13.83
CA THR A 95 -32.19 1.01 -13.54
C THR A 95 -32.19 1.65 -12.16
N ALA A 96 -32.85 2.80 -11.98
CA ALA A 96 -32.99 3.45 -10.68
C ALA A 96 -34.47 3.59 -10.31
N ARG A 97 -34.85 3.21 -9.09
CA ARG A 97 -36.23 3.18 -8.61
C ARG A 97 -36.34 3.77 -7.21
N ALA A 98 -37.32 4.64 -6.99
CA ALA A 98 -37.60 5.17 -5.66
C ALA A 98 -38.24 4.06 -4.79
N THR A 99 -37.65 3.75 -3.64
CA THR A 99 -38.21 2.73 -2.72
C THR A 99 -39.25 3.32 -1.77
N GLU A 100 -39.21 4.63 -1.58
CA GLU A 100 -40.16 5.45 -0.81
C GLU A 100 -40.42 6.77 -1.55
N GLU A 101 -41.25 7.66 -1.00
CA GLU A 101 -41.42 9.00 -1.58
C GLU A 101 -40.08 9.76 -1.59
N ALA A 102 -39.56 10.04 -2.79
CA ALA A 102 -38.26 10.66 -2.98
C ALA A 102 -38.37 12.04 -3.65
N VAL A 103 -37.58 12.98 -3.15
CA VAL A 103 -37.35 14.29 -3.77
C VAL A 103 -35.93 14.31 -4.32
N LEU A 104 -35.82 14.43 -5.64
CA LEU A 104 -34.55 14.46 -6.35
C LEU A 104 -34.29 15.84 -6.93
N LEU A 105 -33.03 16.25 -6.93
CA LEU A 105 -32.53 17.41 -7.67
C LEU A 105 -31.78 16.87 -8.90
N MET A 106 -32.24 17.21 -10.10
CA MET A 106 -31.60 16.78 -11.35
C MET A 106 -30.81 17.94 -11.95
N LEU A 107 -29.50 17.75 -12.13
CA LEU A 107 -28.60 18.64 -12.83
C LEU A 107 -28.54 18.25 -14.32
N PRO A 108 -28.87 19.15 -15.27
CA PRO A 108 -28.87 18.84 -16.69
C PRO A 108 -27.51 18.33 -17.21
N THR A 109 -27.54 17.43 -18.19
CA THR A 109 -26.33 16.83 -18.79
C THR A 109 -25.32 17.86 -19.27
N ALA A 110 -25.75 18.94 -19.91
CA ALA A 110 -24.85 19.99 -20.41
C ALA A 110 -24.08 20.66 -19.25
N GLU A 111 -24.78 20.93 -18.16
CA GLU A 111 -24.22 21.55 -16.97
C GLU A 111 -23.28 20.58 -16.24
N PHE A 112 -23.67 19.32 -16.08
CA PHE A 112 -22.80 18.28 -15.54
C PHE A 112 -21.50 18.14 -16.33
N LYS A 113 -21.58 18.09 -17.68
CA LYS A 113 -20.39 18.03 -18.56
C LYS A 113 -19.51 19.28 -18.42
N HIS A 114 -20.12 20.45 -18.30
CA HIS A 114 -19.39 21.69 -18.04
C HIS A 114 -18.63 21.63 -16.70
N LEU A 115 -19.26 21.13 -15.63
CA LEU A 115 -18.62 21.02 -14.33
C LEU A 115 -17.48 20.00 -14.32
N ILE A 116 -17.67 18.84 -14.96
CA ILE A 116 -16.60 17.85 -15.15
C ILE A 116 -15.41 18.49 -15.88
N ALA A 117 -15.64 19.19 -16.99
CA ALA A 117 -14.58 19.75 -17.81
C ALA A 117 -13.78 20.88 -17.12
N ASN A 118 -14.44 21.70 -16.31
CA ASN A 118 -13.84 22.93 -15.79
C ASN A 118 -13.45 22.87 -14.31
N TYR A 119 -14.00 21.92 -13.54
CA TYR A 119 -13.75 21.81 -12.10
C TYR A 119 -13.11 20.46 -11.77
N PRO A 120 -11.81 20.42 -11.43
CA PRO A 120 -11.09 19.18 -11.13
C PRO A 120 -11.73 18.34 -10.00
N ALA A 121 -12.39 18.98 -9.04
CA ALA A 121 -13.12 18.30 -7.97
C ALA A 121 -14.27 17.43 -8.50
N PHE A 122 -14.99 17.90 -9.52
CA PHE A 122 -16.06 17.14 -10.18
C PHE A 122 -15.50 15.98 -10.99
N THR A 123 -14.47 16.22 -11.81
CA THR A 123 -13.79 15.14 -12.53
C THR A 123 -13.30 14.07 -11.55
N ARG A 124 -12.63 14.46 -10.46
CA ARG A 124 -12.12 13.51 -9.47
C ARG A 124 -13.25 12.72 -8.82
N TYR A 125 -14.26 13.41 -8.30
CA TYR A 125 -15.39 12.79 -7.59
C TYR A 125 -16.16 11.79 -8.47
N PHE A 126 -16.56 12.18 -9.68
CA PHE A 126 -17.37 11.34 -10.55
C PHE A 126 -16.56 10.32 -11.37
N SER A 127 -15.22 10.40 -11.36
CA SER A 127 -14.35 9.40 -12.00
C SER A 127 -13.87 8.30 -11.03
N ARG A 128 -14.17 8.38 -9.72
CA ARG A 128 -13.71 7.40 -8.71
C ARG A 128 -14.25 5.98 -8.90
N GLY A 129 -15.28 5.81 -9.75
CA GLY A 129 -15.80 4.51 -10.17
C GLY A 129 -15.16 3.93 -11.45
N ARG A 130 -14.20 4.62 -12.09
CA ARG A 130 -13.42 4.09 -13.21
C ARG A 130 -12.30 3.16 -12.72
N GLY A 131 -12.67 2.09 -12.03
CA GLY A 131 -11.82 0.90 -11.99
C GLY A 131 -11.83 0.28 -13.38
N HIS A 132 -10.66 0.25 -14.03
CA HIS A 132 -10.41 -0.37 -15.33
C HIS A 132 -11.12 0.28 -16.52
N GLU A 133 -10.49 1.27 -17.12
CA GLU A 133 -10.10 1.19 -18.54
C GLU A 133 -9.31 2.45 -18.93
N ALA A 134 -8.24 2.21 -19.67
CA ALA A 134 -7.33 3.16 -20.30
C ALA A 134 -6.12 3.67 -19.48
N ARG A 135 -5.06 2.83 -19.60
CA ARG A 135 -3.66 3.15 -19.97
C ARG A 135 -2.63 3.28 -18.84
N SER A 136 -1.98 2.15 -18.53
CA SER A 136 -0.60 2.13 -18.05
C SER A 136 0.16 0.87 -18.50
N GLY A 137 0.74 0.86 -19.71
CA GLY A 137 1.75 -0.14 -20.17
C GLY A 137 1.60 -1.54 -19.57
N ASP A 138 0.42 -2.12 -19.81
CA ASP A 138 -0.28 -3.00 -18.87
C ASP A 138 -0.21 -4.45 -19.34
N LEU A 139 -0.17 -5.41 -18.40
CA LEU A 139 -0.24 -6.86 -18.65
C LEU A 139 -1.32 -7.18 -19.69
N THR A 140 -2.41 -6.42 -19.66
CA THR A 140 -3.56 -6.51 -20.57
C THR A 140 -3.23 -6.39 -22.06
N THR A 141 -2.13 -5.73 -22.43
CA THR A 141 -1.73 -5.47 -23.83
C THR A 141 -0.62 -6.36 -24.36
N LEU A 142 0.00 -7.17 -23.50
CA LEU A 142 1.07 -8.09 -23.89
C LEU A 142 0.51 -9.35 -24.54
N LYS A 143 1.28 -9.95 -25.45
CA LYS A 143 0.91 -11.22 -26.07
C LYS A 143 1.20 -12.38 -25.12
N VAL A 144 0.33 -13.38 -25.14
CA VAL A 144 0.47 -14.65 -24.42
C VAL A 144 1.81 -15.34 -24.73
N ALA A 145 2.30 -15.24 -25.98
CA ALA A 145 3.59 -15.79 -26.38
C ALA A 145 4.79 -15.25 -25.57
N ASP A 146 4.65 -14.04 -25.01
CA ASP A 146 5.68 -13.38 -24.20
C ASP A 146 5.55 -13.71 -22.70
N LEU A 147 4.42 -14.31 -22.29
CA LEU A 147 4.06 -14.59 -20.90
C LEU A 147 4.10 -16.09 -20.56
N MET A 148 3.90 -16.97 -21.55
CA MET A 148 3.73 -18.40 -21.32
C MET A 148 5.03 -19.13 -20.96
N ALA A 149 4.93 -20.12 -20.09
CA ALA A 149 5.95 -21.15 -19.96
C ALA A 149 5.94 -22.01 -21.22
N ARG A 150 7.09 -22.12 -21.89
CA ARG A 150 7.27 -22.98 -23.08
C ARG A 150 7.50 -24.41 -22.63
N THR A 151 7.08 -25.37 -23.45
CA THR A 151 7.22 -26.82 -23.20
C THR A 151 6.67 -27.27 -21.82
N PRO A 152 5.35 -27.12 -21.59
CA PRO A 152 4.74 -27.56 -20.34
C PRO A 152 4.89 -29.07 -20.16
N VAL A 153 4.99 -29.50 -18.90
CA VAL A 153 5.07 -30.93 -18.56
C VAL A 153 3.74 -31.61 -18.88
N THR A 154 3.80 -32.74 -19.58
CA THR A 154 2.63 -33.47 -20.07
C THR A 154 2.56 -34.89 -19.53
N CYS A 155 1.34 -35.42 -19.40
CA CYS A 155 1.06 -36.83 -19.18
C CYS A 155 0.18 -37.40 -20.30
N THR A 156 0.10 -38.72 -20.43
CA THR A 156 -0.86 -39.42 -21.30
C THR A 156 -2.14 -39.79 -20.54
N PRO A 157 -3.26 -40.08 -21.23
CA PRO A 157 -4.53 -40.43 -20.58
C PRO A 157 -4.49 -41.73 -19.76
N ASP A 158 -3.57 -42.63 -20.11
CA ASP A 158 -3.44 -43.97 -19.51
C ASP A 158 -2.50 -43.98 -18.30
N GLN A 159 -1.70 -42.93 -18.13
CA GLN A 159 -0.89 -42.77 -16.92
C GLN A 159 -1.80 -42.66 -15.70
N THR A 160 -1.28 -43.06 -14.55
CA THR A 160 -2.03 -43.10 -13.30
C THR A 160 -2.00 -41.76 -12.57
N VAL A 161 -2.96 -41.58 -11.66
CA VAL A 161 -2.97 -40.46 -10.71
C VAL A 161 -1.65 -40.37 -9.93
N THR A 162 -1.10 -41.50 -9.48
CA THR A 162 0.17 -41.54 -8.73
C THR A 162 1.34 -41.03 -9.56
N GLU A 163 1.41 -41.40 -10.84
CA GLU A 163 2.46 -40.93 -11.74
C GLU A 163 2.35 -39.42 -11.97
N ALA A 164 1.14 -38.90 -12.21
CA ALA A 164 0.93 -37.45 -12.34
C ALA A 164 1.29 -36.69 -11.06
N ALA A 165 0.90 -37.20 -9.89
CA ALA A 165 1.24 -36.59 -8.60
C ALA A 165 2.76 -36.54 -8.37
N ARG A 166 3.48 -37.60 -8.73
CA ARG A 166 4.96 -37.64 -8.67
C ARG A 166 5.58 -36.64 -9.64
N ILE A 167 5.09 -36.57 -10.88
CA ILE A 167 5.55 -35.60 -11.86
C ILE A 167 5.34 -34.17 -11.35
N MET A 168 4.15 -33.86 -10.81
CA MET A 168 3.83 -32.56 -10.22
C MET A 168 4.79 -32.20 -9.08
N ARG A 169 5.04 -33.14 -8.16
CA ARG A 169 6.00 -32.96 -7.06
C ARG A 169 7.41 -32.73 -7.57
N ASP A 170 7.91 -33.60 -8.44
CA ASP A 170 9.30 -33.60 -8.88
C ASP A 170 9.61 -32.36 -9.72
N HIS A 171 8.66 -31.89 -10.54
CA HIS A 171 8.79 -30.66 -11.33
C HIS A 171 8.31 -29.40 -10.60
N HIS A 172 7.81 -29.52 -9.37
CA HIS A 172 7.32 -28.40 -8.54
C HIS A 172 6.20 -27.59 -9.24
N ILE A 173 5.29 -28.29 -9.91
CA ILE A 173 4.17 -27.72 -10.67
C ILE A 173 2.83 -28.13 -10.05
N SER A 174 1.80 -27.31 -10.24
CA SER A 174 0.46 -27.53 -9.66
C SER A 174 -0.56 -28.12 -10.63
N CYS A 175 -0.16 -28.38 -11.87
CA CYS A 175 -0.98 -29.03 -12.88
C CYS A 175 -0.13 -29.73 -13.94
N VAL A 176 -0.73 -30.67 -14.68
CA VAL A 176 -0.17 -31.29 -15.87
C VAL A 176 -1.20 -31.25 -17.00
N ALA A 177 -0.72 -31.03 -18.23
CA ALA A 177 -1.53 -31.17 -19.42
C ALA A 177 -1.59 -32.65 -19.82
N VAL A 178 -2.78 -33.16 -20.13
CA VAL A 178 -2.97 -34.53 -20.62
C VAL A 178 -3.05 -34.51 -22.13
N VAL A 179 -2.14 -35.23 -22.80
CA VAL A 179 -2.00 -35.25 -24.26
C VAL A 179 -2.13 -36.66 -24.82
N ALA A 180 -2.87 -36.79 -25.92
CA ALA A 180 -2.89 -37.98 -26.76
C ALA A 180 -2.03 -37.71 -28.00
N GLY A 181 -0.79 -38.22 -28.01
CA GLY A 181 0.22 -37.78 -28.96
C GLY A 181 0.59 -36.32 -28.72
N GLU A 182 0.31 -35.44 -29.69
CA GLU A 182 0.60 -34.00 -29.58
C GLU A 182 -0.65 -33.14 -29.29
N ARG A 183 -1.82 -33.77 -29.22
CA ARG A 183 -3.10 -33.10 -29.02
C ARG A 183 -3.44 -33.04 -27.53
N LEU A 184 -3.79 -31.84 -27.06
CA LEU A 184 -4.33 -31.66 -25.71
C LEU A 184 -5.72 -32.30 -25.61
N VAL A 185 -5.91 -33.20 -24.65
CA VAL A 185 -7.18 -33.89 -24.40
C VAL A 185 -7.74 -33.63 -23.00
N GLY A 186 -6.91 -33.14 -22.07
CA GLY A 186 -7.36 -32.76 -20.74
C GLY A 186 -6.32 -31.98 -19.93
N ILE A 187 -6.71 -31.58 -18.73
CA ILE A 187 -5.82 -31.03 -17.71
C ILE A 187 -6.15 -31.65 -16.35
N VAL A 188 -5.12 -31.89 -15.53
CA VAL A 188 -5.26 -32.35 -14.15
C VAL A 188 -4.49 -31.40 -13.26
N THR A 189 -5.15 -30.87 -12.23
CA THR A 189 -4.56 -29.99 -11.23
C THR A 189 -4.41 -30.70 -9.88
N THR A 190 -3.58 -30.17 -8.98
CA THR A 190 -3.52 -30.65 -7.58
C THR A 190 -4.88 -30.59 -6.89
N ARG A 191 -5.71 -29.59 -7.24
CA ARG A 191 -7.08 -29.48 -6.74
C ARG A 191 -7.96 -30.63 -7.24
N ASP A 192 -7.83 -31.03 -8.51
CA ASP A 192 -8.56 -32.19 -9.04
C ASP A 192 -8.13 -33.48 -8.33
N LEU A 193 -6.83 -33.65 -8.06
CA LEU A 193 -6.34 -34.81 -7.31
C LEU A 193 -6.94 -34.84 -5.89
N THR A 194 -6.96 -33.71 -5.19
CA THR A 194 -7.53 -33.65 -3.84
C THR A 194 -9.05 -33.84 -3.86
N ALA A 195 -9.76 -33.18 -4.77
CA ALA A 195 -11.22 -33.12 -4.77
C ALA A 195 -11.89 -34.32 -5.45
N ARG A 196 -11.28 -34.92 -6.49
CA ARG A 196 -11.89 -36.01 -7.26
C ARG A 196 -11.28 -37.37 -6.95
N VAL A 197 -10.03 -37.41 -6.47
CA VAL A 197 -9.36 -38.69 -6.15
C VAL A 197 -9.34 -38.93 -4.65
N LEU A 198 -8.71 -38.03 -3.88
CA LEU A 198 -8.54 -38.24 -2.44
C LEU A 198 -9.87 -38.16 -1.68
N ALA A 199 -10.69 -37.14 -1.95
CA ALA A 199 -11.97 -36.97 -1.27
C ALA A 199 -12.97 -38.10 -1.56
N GLU A 200 -12.92 -38.66 -2.77
CA GLU A 200 -13.80 -39.75 -3.22
C GLU A 200 -13.20 -41.15 -2.94
N GLY A 201 -12.00 -41.23 -2.36
CA GLY A 201 -11.35 -42.50 -2.04
C GLY A 201 -10.98 -43.36 -3.25
N MET A 202 -10.72 -42.75 -4.42
CA MET A 202 -10.36 -43.48 -5.63
C MET A 202 -8.96 -44.14 -5.50
N SER A 203 -8.75 -45.24 -6.22
CA SER A 203 -7.46 -45.93 -6.25
C SER A 203 -6.36 -45.01 -6.81
N PRO A 204 -5.14 -45.00 -6.24
CA PRO A 204 -4.00 -44.27 -6.80
C PRO A 204 -3.57 -44.73 -8.21
N ASP A 205 -3.99 -45.94 -8.62
CA ASP A 205 -3.74 -46.52 -9.95
C ASP A 205 -4.80 -46.11 -11.00
N THR A 206 -5.77 -45.29 -10.61
CA THR A 206 -6.81 -44.78 -11.53
C THR A 206 -6.15 -44.02 -12.69
N PRO A 207 -6.55 -44.28 -13.96
CA PRO A 207 -6.00 -43.57 -15.11
C PRO A 207 -6.44 -42.10 -15.13
N LEU A 208 -5.58 -41.21 -15.65
CA LEU A 208 -5.86 -39.77 -15.72
C LEU A 208 -7.11 -39.45 -16.54
N SER A 209 -7.40 -40.25 -17.56
CA SER A 209 -8.62 -40.13 -18.38
C SER A 209 -9.92 -40.13 -17.55
N ALA A 210 -9.93 -40.79 -16.39
CA ALA A 210 -11.10 -40.87 -15.52
C ALA A 210 -11.27 -39.65 -14.59
N VAL A 211 -10.23 -38.83 -14.41
CA VAL A 211 -10.22 -37.74 -13.40
C VAL A 211 -9.94 -36.37 -13.99
N MET A 212 -9.38 -36.32 -15.20
CA MET A 212 -9.01 -35.08 -15.89
C MET A 212 -10.24 -34.22 -16.21
N THR A 213 -10.02 -32.91 -16.27
CA THR A 213 -10.97 -32.01 -16.93
C THR A 213 -10.76 -32.15 -18.44
N VAL A 214 -11.73 -32.74 -19.12
CA VAL A 214 -11.74 -32.93 -20.57
C VAL A 214 -11.98 -31.57 -21.26
N ASP A 215 -11.34 -31.37 -22.41
CA ASP A 215 -11.50 -30.16 -23.25
C ASP A 215 -11.32 -28.83 -22.46
N PRO A 216 -10.14 -28.60 -21.88
CA PRO A 216 -9.90 -27.41 -21.07
C PRO A 216 -9.93 -26.14 -21.94
N LEU A 217 -10.34 -25.03 -21.33
CA LEU A 217 -10.24 -23.70 -21.95
C LEU A 217 -8.78 -23.40 -22.31
N THR A 218 -8.56 -22.88 -23.52
CA THR A 218 -7.22 -22.65 -24.06
C THR A 218 -7.07 -21.24 -24.63
N LEU A 219 -5.82 -20.81 -24.73
CA LEU A 219 -5.40 -19.56 -25.37
C LEU A 219 -4.59 -19.84 -26.63
N THR A 220 -4.45 -18.82 -27.49
CA THR A 220 -3.48 -18.85 -28.58
C THR A 220 -2.26 -18.00 -28.24
N PRO A 221 -1.09 -18.22 -28.86
CA PRO A 221 0.08 -17.36 -28.66
C PRO A 221 -0.17 -15.87 -28.96
N GLN A 222 -1.16 -15.54 -29.80
CA GLN A 222 -1.51 -14.17 -30.17
C GLN A 222 -2.54 -13.52 -29.24
N SER A 223 -3.15 -14.30 -28.35
CA SER A 223 -4.07 -13.77 -27.34
C SER A 223 -3.36 -12.77 -26.44
N LEU A 224 -4.10 -11.85 -25.85
CA LEU A 224 -3.57 -10.78 -25.03
C LEU A 224 -3.67 -11.11 -23.53
N GLY A 225 -2.90 -10.41 -22.69
CA GLY A 225 -2.99 -10.59 -21.25
C GLY A 225 -4.35 -10.21 -20.67
N SER A 226 -5.15 -9.39 -21.37
CA SER A 226 -6.56 -9.15 -21.03
C SER A 226 -7.38 -10.43 -21.12
N ASP A 227 -7.10 -11.27 -22.11
CA ASP A 227 -7.82 -12.52 -22.36
C ASP A 227 -7.51 -13.54 -21.26
N ILE A 228 -6.25 -13.54 -20.77
CA ILE A 228 -5.84 -14.36 -19.61
C ILE A 228 -6.63 -13.95 -18.38
N LEU A 229 -6.63 -12.66 -18.03
CA LEU A 229 -7.28 -12.12 -16.83
C LEU A 229 -8.79 -12.35 -16.89
N HIS A 230 -9.41 -12.11 -18.04
CA HIS A 230 -10.83 -12.34 -18.24
C HIS A 230 -11.20 -13.81 -18.00
N MET A 231 -10.47 -14.75 -18.62
CA MET A 231 -10.77 -16.17 -18.45
C MET A 231 -10.51 -16.67 -17.04
N MET A 232 -9.43 -16.27 -16.39
CA MET A 232 -9.15 -16.69 -15.01
C MET A 232 -10.20 -16.16 -14.02
N LEU A 233 -10.64 -14.91 -14.16
CA LEU A 233 -11.62 -14.29 -13.26
C LEU A 233 -13.04 -14.82 -13.51
N GLU A 234 -13.47 -14.86 -14.78
CA GLU A 234 -14.84 -15.25 -15.14
C GLU A 234 -15.08 -16.74 -14.88
N ARG A 235 -14.09 -17.59 -15.18
CA ARG A 235 -14.20 -19.06 -15.09
C ARG A 235 -13.61 -19.62 -13.80
N ARG A 236 -13.02 -18.78 -12.95
CA ARG A 236 -12.39 -19.14 -11.66
C ARG A 236 -11.37 -20.27 -11.81
N ILE A 237 -10.56 -20.21 -12.87
CA ILE A 237 -9.50 -21.16 -13.19
C ILE A 237 -8.12 -20.51 -13.03
N GLY A 238 -7.13 -21.31 -12.62
CA GLY A 238 -5.76 -20.82 -12.37
C GLY A 238 -4.74 -21.22 -13.43
N HIS A 239 -5.14 -21.97 -14.47
CA HIS A 239 -4.24 -22.58 -15.44
C HIS A 239 -4.88 -22.56 -16.83
N LEU A 240 -4.15 -22.07 -17.82
CA LEU A 240 -4.60 -21.92 -19.21
C LEU A 240 -3.54 -22.51 -20.14
N PRO A 241 -3.81 -23.68 -20.74
CA PRO A 241 -3.00 -24.22 -21.83
C PRO A 241 -3.00 -23.28 -23.05
N VAL A 242 -1.85 -23.16 -23.72
CA VAL A 242 -1.71 -22.38 -24.94
C VAL A 242 -1.55 -23.33 -26.12
N ILE A 243 -2.45 -23.23 -27.10
CA ILE A 243 -2.51 -24.10 -28.28
C ILE A 243 -2.25 -23.28 -29.55
N GLU A 244 -1.53 -23.88 -30.49
CA GLU A 244 -1.38 -23.40 -31.87
C GLU A 244 -1.47 -24.60 -32.80
N ASP A 245 -2.26 -24.52 -33.86
CA ASP A 245 -2.51 -25.60 -34.83
C ASP A 245 -2.91 -26.94 -34.18
N GLY A 246 -3.72 -26.89 -33.12
CA GLY A 246 -4.21 -28.08 -32.40
C GLY A 246 -3.16 -28.75 -31.49
N ARG A 247 -1.96 -28.17 -31.37
CA ARG A 247 -0.86 -28.68 -30.55
C ARG A 247 -0.60 -27.80 -29.33
N LEU A 248 -0.27 -28.42 -28.20
CA LEU A 248 0.12 -27.70 -26.99
C LEU A 248 1.49 -27.03 -27.19
N LYS A 249 1.53 -25.70 -27.04
CA LYS A 249 2.76 -24.90 -27.18
C LYS A 249 3.28 -24.35 -25.85
N GLY A 250 2.36 -24.12 -24.90
CA GLY A 250 2.70 -23.46 -23.65
C GLY A 250 1.63 -23.64 -22.59
N MET A 251 1.89 -23.06 -21.44
CA MET A 251 0.94 -22.96 -20.34
C MET A 251 1.13 -21.63 -19.63
N ILE A 252 0.03 -21.01 -19.24
CA ILE A 252 0.01 -19.84 -18.36
C ILE A 252 -0.69 -20.23 -17.07
N THR A 253 -0.03 -19.98 -15.95
CA THR A 253 -0.61 -20.17 -14.62
C THR A 253 -0.84 -18.82 -13.94
N GLN A 254 -1.70 -18.80 -12.93
CA GLN A 254 -1.90 -17.63 -12.07
C GLN A 254 -0.57 -17.24 -11.39
N THR A 255 0.31 -18.21 -11.12
CA THR A 255 1.67 -17.98 -10.61
C THR A 255 2.57 -17.29 -11.63
N ASP A 256 2.37 -17.51 -12.93
CA ASP A 256 3.13 -16.79 -13.97
C ASP A 256 2.68 -15.33 -14.07
N LEU A 257 1.40 -15.06 -13.86
CA LEU A 257 0.89 -13.68 -13.76
C LEU A 257 1.41 -12.94 -12.53
N THR A 258 1.45 -13.62 -11.37
CA THR A 258 2.04 -13.05 -10.16
C THR A 258 3.56 -12.92 -10.27
N ARG A 259 4.26 -13.85 -10.94
CA ARG A 259 5.69 -13.72 -11.27
C ARG A 259 5.93 -12.54 -12.20
N PHE A 260 5.11 -12.35 -13.22
CA PHE A 260 5.20 -11.20 -14.12
C PHE A 260 5.02 -9.87 -13.37
N GLN A 261 4.15 -9.83 -12.35
CA GLN A 261 3.99 -8.68 -11.45
C GLN A 261 5.13 -8.55 -10.41
N ALA A 262 5.70 -9.66 -9.94
CA ALA A 262 6.81 -9.75 -8.98
C ALA A 262 8.21 -9.59 -9.59
N ILE A 263 8.32 -9.58 -10.93
CA ILE A 263 9.57 -9.39 -11.68
C ILE A 263 10.15 -7.96 -11.52
N SER A 264 9.41 -7.01 -10.93
CA SER A 264 9.87 -5.62 -10.77
C SER A 264 10.80 -5.39 -9.57
N SER A 265 10.49 -5.86 -8.35
CA SER A 265 11.30 -5.54 -7.15
C SER A 265 12.65 -6.24 -7.12
N ALA A 266 12.68 -7.55 -7.37
CA ALA A 266 13.91 -8.34 -7.40
C ALA A 266 14.86 -7.88 -8.52
N GLN A 267 14.31 -7.42 -9.65
CA GLN A 267 15.13 -6.84 -10.71
C GLN A 267 15.70 -5.48 -10.30
N LEU A 268 14.92 -4.60 -9.65
CA LEU A 268 15.47 -3.34 -9.11
C LEU A 268 16.59 -3.61 -8.10
N VAL A 269 16.42 -4.57 -7.20
CA VAL A 269 17.47 -4.97 -6.26
C VAL A 269 18.71 -5.48 -6.99
N ARG A 270 18.55 -6.36 -7.99
CA ARG A 270 19.68 -6.84 -8.81
C ARG A 270 20.38 -5.69 -9.54
N ASP A 271 19.63 -4.83 -10.22
CA ASP A 271 20.15 -3.69 -10.97
C ASP A 271 20.93 -2.75 -10.03
N ALA A 272 20.39 -2.43 -8.85
CA ALA A 272 21.07 -1.62 -7.84
C ALA A 272 22.33 -2.30 -7.30
N ALA A 273 22.31 -3.63 -7.13
CA ALA A 273 23.43 -4.38 -6.57
C ALA A 273 24.64 -4.44 -7.51
N VAL A 274 24.43 -4.38 -8.82
CA VAL A 274 25.48 -4.43 -9.85
C VAL A 274 25.85 -3.06 -10.43
N ALA A 275 24.99 -2.05 -10.30
CA ALA A 275 25.21 -0.69 -10.81
C ALA A 275 26.62 -0.16 -10.51
N GLU A 276 27.34 0.28 -11.53
CA GLU A 276 28.74 0.70 -11.43
C GLU A 276 28.89 2.19 -11.11
N SER A 277 27.80 2.95 -11.15
CA SER A 277 27.79 4.38 -10.87
C SER A 277 26.52 4.85 -10.15
N VAL A 278 26.61 6.00 -9.50
CA VAL A 278 25.47 6.69 -8.88
C VAL A 278 24.38 6.99 -9.92
N ALA A 279 24.77 7.36 -11.15
CA ALA A 279 23.83 7.65 -12.23
C ALA A 279 23.02 6.40 -12.65
N GLU A 280 23.63 5.21 -12.62
CA GLU A 280 22.89 3.96 -12.84
C GLU A 280 21.94 3.66 -11.69
N MET A 281 22.38 3.83 -10.44
CA MET A 281 21.51 3.66 -9.27
C MET A 281 20.31 4.61 -9.32
N ALA A 282 20.49 5.85 -9.73
CA ALA A 282 19.41 6.83 -9.91
C ALA A 282 18.36 6.36 -10.94
N LYS A 283 18.77 5.68 -12.02
CA LYS A 283 17.82 5.06 -12.98
C LYS A 283 17.05 3.90 -12.35
N VAL A 284 17.65 3.19 -11.39
CA VAL A 284 16.97 2.13 -10.64
C VAL A 284 15.90 2.72 -9.72
N THR A 285 16.28 3.65 -8.86
CA THR A 285 15.39 4.25 -7.86
C THR A 285 14.28 5.09 -8.49
N ALA A 286 14.50 5.71 -9.66
CA ALA A 286 13.46 6.40 -10.42
C ALA A 286 12.27 5.50 -10.80
N ARG A 287 12.43 4.16 -10.77
CA ARG A 287 11.37 3.18 -11.01
C ARG A 287 10.55 2.83 -9.76
N ILE A 288 10.96 3.27 -8.56
CA ILE A 288 10.27 2.97 -7.29
C ILE A 288 8.79 3.43 -7.28
N PRO A 289 8.43 4.65 -7.74
CA PRO A 289 7.03 5.05 -7.74
C PRO A 289 6.15 4.11 -8.59
N LYS A 290 6.66 3.65 -9.73
CA LYS A 290 5.95 2.68 -10.59
C LYS A 290 5.82 1.32 -9.90
N LEU A 291 6.89 0.84 -9.25
CA LEU A 291 6.85 -0.37 -8.43
C LEU A 291 5.77 -0.26 -7.34
N LEU A 292 5.72 0.85 -6.61
CA LEU A 292 4.70 1.10 -5.58
C LEU A 292 3.29 0.99 -6.17
N ALA A 293 3.02 1.68 -7.29
CA ALA A 293 1.70 1.65 -7.91
C ALA A 293 1.29 0.25 -8.42
N GLN A 294 2.27 -0.55 -8.86
CA GLN A 294 2.06 -1.94 -9.27
C GLN A 294 1.75 -2.84 -8.08
N LEU A 295 2.56 -2.81 -7.03
CA LEU A 295 2.37 -3.66 -5.83
C LEU A 295 1.04 -3.36 -5.13
N VAL A 296 0.69 -2.08 -4.99
CA VAL A 296 -0.59 -1.65 -4.42
C VAL A 296 -1.75 -2.04 -5.34
N GLY A 297 -1.59 -1.89 -6.67
CA GLY A 297 -2.61 -2.31 -7.64
C GLY A 297 -2.85 -3.83 -7.66
N ALA A 298 -1.87 -4.62 -7.22
CA ALA A 298 -2.00 -6.06 -7.02
C ALA A 298 -2.55 -6.44 -5.64
N HIS A 299 -3.03 -5.47 -4.85
CA HIS A 299 -3.51 -5.67 -3.48
C HIS A 299 -2.50 -6.38 -2.56
N THR A 300 -1.21 -6.10 -2.78
CA THR A 300 -0.14 -6.62 -1.92
C THR A 300 -0.24 -5.96 -0.54
N ALA A 301 -0.12 -6.76 0.52
CA ALA A 301 -0.14 -6.27 1.90
C ALA A 301 0.93 -5.20 2.13
N HIS A 302 0.59 -4.13 2.86
CA HIS A 302 1.41 -2.91 2.94
C HIS A 302 2.82 -3.17 3.51
N GLU A 303 2.95 -4.11 4.43
CA GLU A 303 4.20 -4.53 5.05
C GLU A 303 5.13 -5.21 4.04
N VAL A 304 4.57 -5.90 3.05
CA VAL A 304 5.33 -6.47 1.94
C VAL A 304 5.74 -5.37 0.96
N VAL A 305 4.84 -4.44 0.64
CA VAL A 305 5.13 -3.31 -0.28
C VAL A 305 6.29 -2.48 0.24
N THR A 306 6.18 -2.02 1.48
CA THR A 306 7.19 -1.16 2.13
C THR A 306 8.52 -1.86 2.34
N ARG A 307 8.48 -3.16 2.66
CA ARG A 307 9.70 -3.97 2.77
C ARG A 307 10.45 -4.05 1.44
N LEU A 308 9.75 -4.37 0.35
CA LEU A 308 10.35 -4.47 -0.99
C LEU A 308 10.93 -3.13 -1.46
N ILE A 309 10.25 -2.01 -1.18
CA ILE A 309 10.77 -0.67 -1.48
C ILE A 309 12.03 -0.38 -0.67
N THR A 310 12.02 -0.70 0.63
CA THR A 310 13.18 -0.47 1.51
C THR A 310 14.39 -1.33 1.10
N ASP A 311 14.17 -2.56 0.64
CA ASP A 311 15.26 -3.44 0.19
C ASP A 311 16.03 -2.84 -1.02
N VAL A 312 15.38 -2.02 -1.85
CA VAL A 312 16.05 -1.25 -2.91
C VAL A 312 16.97 -0.20 -2.31
N ALA A 313 16.50 0.59 -1.33
CA ALA A 313 17.30 1.61 -0.65
C ALA A 313 18.52 1.00 0.08
N ASP A 314 18.31 -0.12 0.78
CA ASP A 314 19.38 -0.85 1.45
C ASP A 314 20.43 -1.38 0.47
N THR A 315 20.00 -1.77 -0.72
CA THR A 315 20.91 -2.29 -1.76
C THR A 315 21.71 -1.17 -2.39
N VAL A 316 21.09 -0.02 -2.69
CA VAL A 316 21.77 1.20 -3.13
C VAL A 316 22.80 1.63 -2.09
N THR A 317 22.41 1.70 -0.82
CA THR A 317 23.32 2.05 0.30
C THR A 317 24.53 1.11 0.35
N ARG A 318 24.31 -0.21 0.33
CA ARG A 318 25.40 -1.22 0.32
C ARG A 318 26.27 -1.14 -0.93
N ARG A 319 25.71 -0.76 -2.09
CA ARG A 319 26.50 -0.59 -3.31
C ARG A 319 27.37 0.65 -3.23
N LEU A 320 26.86 1.77 -2.72
CA LEU A 320 27.62 3.00 -2.49
C LEU A 320 28.77 2.77 -1.51
N LEU A 321 28.54 2.03 -0.42
CA LEU A 321 29.59 1.65 0.53
C LEU A 321 30.71 0.87 -0.19
N ARG A 322 30.35 -0.12 -1.03
CA ARG A 322 31.33 -0.89 -1.81
C ARG A 322 32.10 -0.03 -2.84
N LEU A 323 31.44 0.91 -3.50
CA LEU A 323 32.11 1.82 -4.43
C LEU A 323 33.07 2.77 -3.71
N ALA A 324 32.66 3.28 -2.54
CA ALA A 324 33.52 4.13 -1.71
C ALA A 324 34.77 3.38 -1.23
N GLU A 325 34.65 2.14 -0.75
CA GLU A 325 35.81 1.32 -0.36
C GLU A 325 36.71 0.97 -1.55
N ALA A 326 36.13 0.75 -2.73
CA ALA A 326 36.91 0.53 -3.95
C ALA A 326 37.72 1.76 -4.36
N GLU A 327 37.19 2.97 -4.13
CA GLU A 327 37.85 4.24 -4.43
C GLU A 327 38.86 4.65 -3.34
N PHE A 328 38.52 4.49 -2.06
CA PHE A 328 39.29 5.00 -0.93
C PHE A 328 40.28 3.99 -0.34
N GLY A 329 40.17 2.72 -0.72
CA GLY A 329 40.86 1.60 -0.07
C GLY A 329 40.06 1.04 1.11
N PRO A 330 40.55 -0.04 1.76
CA PRO A 330 39.85 -0.65 2.89
C PRO A 330 39.74 0.32 4.08
N PRO A 331 38.69 0.19 4.92
CA PRO A 331 38.55 1.01 6.11
C PRO A 331 39.69 0.73 7.11
N PRO A 332 40.23 1.75 7.80
CA PRO A 332 41.35 1.59 8.72
C PRO A 332 41.00 0.78 9.98
N VAL A 333 39.73 0.81 10.38
CA VAL A 333 39.15 -0.03 11.44
C VAL A 333 37.72 -0.44 11.04
N PRO A 334 37.14 -1.50 11.60
CA PRO A 334 35.76 -1.89 11.31
C PRO A 334 34.77 -0.74 11.56
N TYR A 335 33.74 -0.66 10.73
CA TYR A 335 32.64 0.27 10.90
C TYR A 335 31.31 -0.39 10.54
N LEU A 336 30.22 0.24 10.93
CA LEU A 336 28.86 -0.16 10.61
C LEU A 336 28.06 1.06 10.17
N TRP A 337 27.50 1.00 8.97
CA TRP A 337 26.46 1.90 8.51
C TRP A 337 25.10 1.41 9.00
N LEU A 338 24.36 2.28 9.68
CA LEU A 338 23.00 2.02 10.12
C LEU A 338 22.04 3.01 9.47
N ALA A 339 20.83 2.53 9.20
CA ALA A 339 19.69 3.39 8.92
C ALA A 339 18.82 3.51 10.16
N CYS A 340 18.11 4.61 10.30
CA CYS A 340 17.04 4.79 11.28
C CYS A 340 15.78 5.30 10.59
N GLY A 341 14.78 5.74 11.35
CA GLY A 341 13.53 6.21 10.77
C GLY A 341 12.84 5.16 9.91
N SER A 342 12.20 5.60 8.82
CA SER A 342 11.40 4.69 7.98
C SER A 342 12.23 3.61 7.29
N GLN A 343 13.48 3.90 6.89
CA GLN A 343 14.39 2.89 6.35
C GLN A 343 14.79 1.87 7.43
N GLY A 344 15.12 2.35 8.63
CA GLY A 344 15.42 1.50 9.78
C GLY A 344 14.30 0.50 10.08
N ARG A 345 13.05 0.99 10.09
CA ARG A 345 11.85 0.17 10.34
C ARG A 345 11.36 -0.65 9.14
N GLN A 346 11.95 -0.47 7.95
CA GLN A 346 11.53 -1.14 6.71
C GLN A 346 10.12 -0.74 6.23
N GLU A 347 9.84 0.55 6.38
CA GLU A 347 8.54 1.19 6.15
C GLU A 347 8.62 2.31 5.10
N GLN A 348 9.67 2.33 4.26
CA GLN A 348 9.81 3.34 3.19
C GLN A 348 8.74 3.17 2.11
N THR A 349 8.39 4.29 1.48
CA THR A 349 7.38 4.34 0.42
C THR A 349 7.91 5.08 -0.82
N GLY A 350 7.03 5.56 -1.71
CA GLY A 350 7.43 6.15 -2.99
C GLY A 350 8.20 7.48 -2.91
N VAL A 351 8.30 8.08 -1.72
CA VAL A 351 9.12 9.26 -1.42
C VAL A 351 9.71 9.06 -0.04
N SER A 352 11.03 9.17 0.09
CA SER A 352 11.72 9.01 1.38
C SER A 352 12.98 9.85 1.44
N ASP A 353 13.21 10.41 2.63
CA ASP A 353 14.49 10.92 3.08
C ASP A 353 15.45 9.76 3.39
N GLN A 354 16.72 10.10 3.58
CA GLN A 354 17.72 9.20 4.16
C GLN A 354 17.97 9.59 5.61
N ASP A 355 17.81 8.65 6.53
CA ASP A 355 18.20 8.80 7.95
C ASP A 355 19.26 7.76 8.25
N ASN A 356 20.50 8.18 8.48
CA ASN A 356 21.64 7.26 8.62
C ASN A 356 22.72 7.75 9.58
N CYS A 357 23.53 6.79 10.05
CA CYS A 357 24.67 7.05 10.91
C CYS A 357 25.77 5.99 10.74
N ILE A 358 26.95 6.29 11.30
CA ILE A 358 28.10 5.37 11.33
C ILE A 358 28.50 5.11 12.78
N MET A 359 28.59 3.83 13.12
CA MET A 359 29.28 3.33 14.31
C MET A 359 30.66 2.82 13.91
N ILE A 360 31.71 3.35 14.52
CA ILE A 360 33.10 2.98 14.23
C ILE A 360 33.65 2.13 15.39
N ASP A 361 34.51 1.16 15.10
CA ASP A 361 35.20 0.39 16.13
C ASP A 361 35.97 1.30 17.10
N ASP A 362 36.09 0.87 18.36
CA ASP A 362 36.75 1.67 19.38
C ASP A 362 38.26 1.78 19.20
N ALA A 363 38.87 0.96 18.34
CA ALA A 363 40.26 1.07 17.91
C ALA A 363 40.55 2.31 17.03
N LEU A 364 39.54 3.11 16.67
CA LEU A 364 39.67 4.35 15.90
C LEU A 364 40.72 5.31 16.49
N ARG A 365 41.63 5.78 15.65
CA ARG A 365 42.59 6.87 15.94
C ARG A 365 42.16 8.15 15.20
N ASP A 366 42.58 9.30 15.70
CA ASP A 366 42.16 10.60 15.12
C ASP A 366 42.56 10.76 13.65
N GLU A 367 43.72 10.19 13.26
CA GLU A 367 44.21 10.16 11.87
C GLU A 367 43.34 9.34 10.90
N ASP A 368 42.52 8.43 11.43
CA ASP A 368 41.63 7.57 10.65
C ASP A 368 40.29 8.28 10.33
N MET A 369 39.91 9.30 11.11
CA MET A 369 38.61 9.99 10.99
C MET A 369 38.33 10.63 9.61
N PRO A 370 39.33 11.23 8.92
CA PRO A 370 39.13 11.74 7.57
C PRO A 370 38.63 10.68 6.57
N TYR A 371 38.98 9.40 6.73
CA TYR A 371 38.45 8.32 5.90
C TYR A 371 36.93 8.22 6.06
N PHE A 372 36.44 8.19 7.29
CA PHE A 372 35.00 8.05 7.59
C PHE A 372 34.19 9.27 7.19
N HIS A 373 34.77 10.49 7.26
CA HIS A 373 34.11 11.69 6.75
C HIS A 373 33.96 11.66 5.22
N ARG A 374 34.98 11.19 4.48
CA ARG A 374 34.86 11.01 3.03
C ARG A 374 33.84 9.93 2.67
N LEU A 375 33.86 8.79 3.39
CA LEU A 375 32.89 7.71 3.24
C LEU A 375 31.46 8.21 3.46
N ALA A 376 31.21 8.92 4.57
CA ALA A 376 29.91 9.47 4.91
C ALA A 376 29.39 10.41 3.81
N ARG A 377 30.22 11.36 3.36
CA ARG A 377 29.86 12.29 2.29
C ARG A 377 29.59 11.55 0.99
N PHE A 378 30.47 10.65 0.55
CA PHE A 378 30.29 9.90 -0.69
C PHE A 378 28.96 9.13 -0.72
N VAL A 379 28.63 8.42 0.36
CA VAL A 379 27.41 7.62 0.42
C VAL A 379 26.17 8.51 0.53
N SER A 380 26.18 9.55 1.36
CA SER A 380 25.04 10.47 1.50
C SER A 380 24.76 11.26 0.22
N ASP A 381 25.80 11.77 -0.45
CA ASP A 381 25.68 12.48 -1.72
C ASP A 381 25.21 11.51 -2.83
N GLY A 382 25.69 10.27 -2.82
CA GLY A 382 25.25 9.22 -3.73
C GLY A 382 23.79 8.83 -3.54
N LEU A 383 23.31 8.77 -2.28
CA LEU A 383 21.91 8.52 -1.95
C LEU A 383 21.01 9.67 -2.42
N ASP A 384 21.43 10.92 -2.21
CA ASP A 384 20.70 12.12 -2.65
C ASP A 384 20.58 12.17 -4.18
N ALA A 385 21.68 11.95 -4.89
CA ALA A 385 21.69 11.83 -6.34
C ALA A 385 20.88 10.63 -6.87
N ALA A 386 20.72 9.56 -6.07
CA ALA A 386 19.82 8.45 -6.35
C ALA A 386 18.36 8.71 -5.92
N GLY A 387 18.00 9.92 -5.49
CA GLY A 387 16.62 10.32 -5.18
C GLY A 387 16.18 10.10 -3.73
N TYR A 388 17.09 9.72 -2.83
CA TYR A 388 16.87 9.72 -1.38
C TYR A 388 17.41 11.03 -0.79
N PHE A 389 16.56 12.05 -0.75
CA PHE A 389 17.00 13.41 -0.42
C PHE A 389 17.55 13.54 1.00
N TYR A 390 18.48 14.47 1.21
CA TYR A 390 19.05 14.75 2.53
C TYR A 390 17.99 14.93 3.62
N CYS A 391 18.25 14.36 4.80
CA CYS A 391 17.36 14.52 5.95
C CYS A 391 17.22 16.00 6.34
N PRO A 392 15.99 16.56 6.38
CA PRO A 392 15.78 17.94 6.86
C PRO A 392 16.05 18.09 8.36
N GLY A 393 16.07 16.99 9.12
CA GLY A 393 16.39 16.93 10.54
C GLY A 393 17.87 16.71 10.87
N ASP A 394 18.75 16.71 9.86
CA ASP A 394 20.21 16.54 10.00
C ASP A 394 20.63 15.23 10.71
N MET A 395 19.82 14.17 10.54
CA MET A 395 20.08 12.81 11.03
C MET A 395 20.89 12.01 10.00
N MET A 396 22.11 12.48 9.74
CA MET A 396 22.96 12.03 8.64
C MET A 396 24.35 11.64 9.12
N ALA A 397 24.94 10.61 8.53
CA ALA A 397 26.34 10.21 8.77
C ALA A 397 27.35 11.33 8.48
N THR A 398 27.00 12.30 7.63
CA THR A 398 27.82 13.49 7.35
C THR A 398 27.90 14.46 8.52
N ASN A 399 26.94 14.42 9.45
CA ASN A 399 27.02 15.17 10.69
C ASN A 399 28.01 14.45 11.64
N PRO A 400 29.07 15.13 12.12
CA PRO A 400 30.04 14.54 13.03
C PRO A 400 29.41 13.91 14.29
N ARG A 401 28.25 14.39 14.73
CA ARG A 401 27.51 13.80 15.87
C ARG A 401 27.08 12.35 15.59
N TRP A 402 26.85 11.98 14.33
CA TRP A 402 26.34 10.67 13.92
C TRP A 402 27.40 9.80 13.21
N CYS A 403 28.65 10.25 13.20
CA CYS A 403 29.80 9.48 12.76
C CYS A 403 30.77 9.39 13.93
N GLN A 404 30.65 8.34 14.74
CA GLN A 404 31.31 8.26 16.04
C GLN A 404 31.71 6.81 16.39
N PRO A 405 32.75 6.60 17.22
CA PRO A 405 33.08 5.28 17.70
C PRO A 405 32.03 4.76 18.70
N VAL A 406 31.92 3.44 18.85
CA VAL A 406 30.91 2.77 19.69
C VAL A 406 30.92 3.28 21.13
N ARG A 407 32.08 3.59 21.73
CA ARG A 407 32.17 4.20 23.08
C ARG A 407 31.42 5.51 23.21
N VAL A 408 31.40 6.33 22.15
CA VAL A 408 30.71 7.63 22.15
C VAL A 408 29.21 7.43 21.99
N TRP A 409 28.78 6.51 21.12
CA TRP A 409 27.37 6.12 21.00
C TRP A 409 26.81 5.59 22.33
N ARG A 410 27.57 4.73 23.02
CA ARG A 410 27.21 4.25 24.36
C ARG A 410 27.01 5.39 25.35
N ARG A 411 27.86 6.42 25.30
CA ARG A 411 27.70 7.63 26.13
C ARG A 411 26.46 8.44 25.74
N TYR A 412 26.12 8.54 24.46
CA TYR A 412 24.89 9.20 24.02
C TYR A 412 23.65 8.51 24.57
N PHE A 413 23.54 7.19 24.41
CA PHE A 413 22.41 6.42 24.94
C PHE A 413 22.29 6.54 26.46
N ARG A 414 23.41 6.40 27.20
CA ARG A 414 23.43 6.62 28.65
C ARG A 414 22.96 8.03 29.02
N GLY A 415 23.50 9.05 28.36
CA GLY A 415 23.10 10.44 28.61
C GLY A 415 21.61 10.69 28.36
N TRP A 416 21.04 10.14 27.28
CA TRP A 416 19.59 10.26 27.01
C TRP A 416 18.73 9.58 28.07
N ILE A 417 19.20 8.44 28.61
CA ILE A 417 18.51 7.69 29.66
C ILE A 417 18.62 8.42 31.01
N ASP A 418 19.82 8.86 31.37
CA ASP A 418 20.12 9.43 32.69
C ASP A 418 19.60 10.86 32.83
N THR A 419 19.56 11.64 31.75
CA THR A 419 19.12 13.05 31.76
C THR A 419 18.19 13.32 30.58
N PRO A 420 16.93 12.87 30.64
CA PRO A 420 15.97 13.04 29.54
C PRO A 420 15.51 14.50 29.42
N ASP A 421 16.05 15.20 28.43
CA ASP A 421 15.54 16.50 27.96
C ASP A 421 14.68 16.32 26.66
N PRO A 422 13.99 17.37 26.18
CA PRO A 422 13.18 17.28 24.95
C PRO A 422 13.96 16.88 23.70
N GLN A 423 15.25 17.22 23.59
CA GLN A 423 16.10 16.85 22.47
C GLN A 423 16.52 15.37 22.59
N ALA A 424 16.86 14.91 23.79
CA ALA A 424 17.15 13.51 24.09
C ALA A 424 15.94 12.62 23.78
N GLN A 425 14.71 13.07 24.05
CA GLN A 425 13.48 12.35 23.70
C GLN A 425 13.32 12.18 22.18
N MET A 426 13.50 13.26 21.42
CA MET A 426 13.39 13.22 19.96
C MET A 426 14.45 12.28 19.37
N LEU A 427 15.70 12.41 19.81
CA LEU A 427 16.81 11.61 19.32
C LEU A 427 16.68 10.14 19.73
N ALA A 428 16.28 9.86 20.96
CA ALA A 428 15.98 8.50 21.39
C ALA A 428 14.88 7.88 20.53
N SER A 429 13.80 8.60 20.24
CA SER A 429 12.68 8.08 19.41
C SER A 429 13.11 7.66 18.01
N VAL A 430 14.06 8.36 17.39
CA VAL A 430 14.58 7.97 16.07
C VAL A 430 15.64 6.88 16.19
N MET A 431 16.53 6.95 17.21
CA MET A 431 17.63 6.01 17.37
C MET A 431 17.19 4.63 17.85
N PHE A 432 15.99 4.47 18.41
CA PHE A 432 15.43 3.15 18.66
C PHE A 432 15.07 2.39 17.37
N ASP A 433 15.01 3.06 16.21
CA ASP A 433 14.79 2.43 14.91
C ASP A 433 16.08 2.02 14.19
N LEU A 434 17.24 2.11 14.85
CA LEU A 434 18.50 1.75 14.25
C LEU A 434 18.50 0.31 13.74
N ARG A 435 18.89 0.15 12.47
CA ARG A 435 19.03 -1.14 11.81
C ARG A 435 20.35 -1.19 11.04
N PRO A 436 21.19 -2.21 11.26
CA PRO A 436 22.39 -2.47 10.47
C PRO A 436 22.09 -2.59 8.97
N ILE A 437 22.84 -1.88 8.12
CA ILE A 437 22.71 -1.94 6.65
C ILE A 437 23.97 -2.55 6.00
N GLY A 438 25.16 -2.09 6.37
CA GLY A 438 26.42 -2.57 5.79
C GLY A 438 27.62 -2.34 6.71
N GLY A 439 28.55 -3.29 6.72
CA GLY A 439 29.71 -3.29 7.63
C GLY A 439 29.56 -4.29 8.78
N ALA A 440 30.27 -4.05 9.88
CA ALA A 440 30.40 -4.95 11.02
C ALA A 440 29.19 -4.87 11.98
N ALA A 441 28.15 -5.66 11.72
CA ALA A 441 26.92 -5.69 12.55
C ALA A 441 27.15 -5.99 14.04
N GLY A 442 28.29 -6.59 14.39
CA GLY A 442 28.69 -6.82 15.79
C GLY A 442 28.83 -5.53 16.61
N LEU A 443 29.15 -4.39 15.97
CA LEU A 443 29.30 -3.10 16.65
C LEU A 443 28.01 -2.56 17.28
N PHE A 444 26.84 -3.04 16.82
CA PHE A 444 25.54 -2.59 17.32
C PHE A 444 24.85 -3.57 18.28
N ARG A 445 25.09 -4.88 18.12
CA ARG A 445 24.30 -5.92 18.80
C ARG A 445 24.32 -5.77 20.32
N ASP A 446 25.50 -5.69 20.91
CA ASP A 446 25.65 -5.61 22.37
C ASP A 446 25.17 -4.25 22.89
N LEU A 447 25.44 -3.18 22.14
CA LEU A 447 24.99 -1.84 22.46
C LEU A 447 23.46 -1.73 22.51
N GLN A 448 22.75 -2.36 21.58
CA GLN A 448 21.29 -2.35 21.53
C GLN A 448 20.71 -3.03 22.78
N VAL A 449 21.23 -4.21 23.14
CA VAL A 449 20.78 -4.97 24.31
C VAL A 449 21.05 -4.20 25.60
N GLU A 450 22.28 -3.68 25.77
CA GLU A 450 22.66 -2.84 26.92
C GLU A 450 21.73 -1.62 27.06
N THR A 451 21.43 -0.96 25.93
CA THR A 451 20.59 0.25 25.90
C THR A 451 19.15 -0.07 26.28
N LEU A 452 18.56 -1.14 25.73
CA LEU A 452 17.20 -1.56 26.06
C LEU A 452 17.08 -1.97 27.54
N GLU A 453 18.06 -2.69 28.06
CA GLU A 453 18.10 -3.07 29.48
C GLU A 453 18.14 -1.83 30.38
N ALA A 454 19.07 -0.90 30.13
CA ALA A 454 19.21 0.34 30.90
C ALA A 454 17.96 1.23 30.81
N ALA A 455 17.44 1.43 29.60
CA ALA A 455 16.31 2.31 29.36
C ALA A 455 15.00 1.78 29.95
N SER A 456 14.76 0.46 29.86
CA SER A 456 13.57 -0.17 30.46
C SER A 456 13.53 -0.05 31.99
N ARG A 457 14.69 -0.02 32.65
CA ARG A 457 14.81 0.13 34.11
C ARG A 457 14.61 1.57 34.58
N ASN A 458 14.81 2.56 33.70
CA ASN A 458 14.67 3.96 34.05
C ASN A 458 13.22 4.43 33.86
N GLY A 459 12.45 4.41 34.95
CA GLY A 459 11.04 4.82 34.95
C GLY A 459 10.82 6.24 34.44
N ILE A 460 11.70 7.18 34.79
CA ILE A 460 11.63 8.58 34.37
C ILE A 460 11.82 8.69 32.85
N PHE A 461 12.86 8.04 32.30
CA PHE A 461 13.10 7.99 30.87
C PHE A 461 11.90 7.42 30.10
N VAL A 462 11.33 6.30 30.56
CA VAL A 462 10.13 5.72 29.93
C VAL A 462 8.94 6.69 29.96
N ALA A 463 8.73 7.41 31.07
CA ALA A 463 7.66 8.41 31.15
C ALA A 463 7.86 9.57 30.16
N HIS A 464 9.11 10.02 29.99
CA HIS A 464 9.46 11.02 28.97
C HIS A 464 9.27 10.51 27.55
N MET A 465 9.62 9.26 27.26
CA MET A 465 9.37 8.63 25.97
C MET A 465 7.87 8.54 25.68
N VAL A 466 7.06 8.14 26.67
CA VAL A 466 5.59 8.17 26.57
C VAL A 466 5.10 9.57 26.27
N SER A 467 5.52 10.59 27.03
CA SER A 467 5.15 11.98 26.79
C SER A 467 5.51 12.45 25.37
N ASN A 468 6.68 12.05 24.86
CA ASN A 468 7.10 12.35 23.50
C ASN A 468 6.23 11.65 22.44
N SER A 469 5.86 10.38 22.66
CA SER A 469 4.98 9.62 21.76
C SER A 469 3.59 10.24 21.58
N LEU A 470 3.15 11.05 22.55
CA LEU A 470 1.84 11.73 22.53
C LEU A 470 1.85 13.06 21.77
N LYS A 471 3.03 13.55 21.33
CA LYS A 471 3.15 14.79 20.53
C LYS A 471 2.58 14.59 19.12
N HIS A 472 2.78 13.42 18.52
CA HIS A 472 2.12 13.04 17.28
C HIS A 472 0.77 12.41 17.60
N ALA A 473 -0.27 12.90 16.94
CA ALA A 473 -1.64 12.65 17.36
C ALA A 473 -2.49 12.33 16.12
N PRO A 474 -3.34 11.29 16.17
CA PRO A 474 -4.21 11.00 15.05
C PRO A 474 -5.14 12.19 14.75
N PRO A 475 -5.42 12.47 13.46
CA PRO A 475 -6.07 13.68 12.97
C PRO A 475 -7.58 13.61 13.21
N LEU A 476 -7.99 13.63 14.47
CA LEU A 476 -9.37 13.59 14.94
C LEU A 476 -9.78 14.99 15.42
N GLY A 477 -10.95 15.46 14.98
CA GLY A 477 -11.61 16.66 15.45
C GLY A 477 -12.53 16.41 16.66
N LEU A 478 -13.02 17.49 17.27
CA LEU A 478 -13.81 17.46 18.51
C LEU A 478 -15.12 16.63 18.42
N LEU A 479 -15.72 16.49 17.24
CA LEU A 479 -16.98 15.77 17.03
C LEU A 479 -16.79 14.44 16.28
N ARG A 480 -15.66 13.76 16.47
CA ARG A 480 -15.28 12.54 15.71
C ARG A 480 -15.22 12.77 14.19
N GLY A 481 -15.00 14.00 13.74
CA GLY A 481 -14.62 14.29 12.34
C GLY A 481 -13.11 14.18 12.14
N PHE A 482 -12.62 14.31 10.91
CA PHE A 482 -11.18 14.45 10.66
C PHE A 482 -10.71 15.88 10.97
N ALA A 483 -9.56 16.00 11.62
CA ALA A 483 -8.84 17.27 11.74
C ALA A 483 -7.98 17.46 10.49
N THR A 484 -8.43 18.27 9.56
CA THR A 484 -7.71 18.56 8.32
C THR A 484 -6.81 19.78 8.44
N ILE A 485 -5.80 19.84 7.58
CA ILE A 485 -4.90 20.98 7.44
C ILE A 485 -5.71 22.23 7.04
N ARG A 486 -5.49 23.34 7.73
CA ARG A 486 -6.34 24.55 7.61
C ARG A 486 -5.93 25.52 6.49
N SER A 487 -4.69 25.47 6.03
CA SER A 487 -4.12 26.43 5.09
C SER A 487 -2.99 25.82 4.25
N GLY A 488 -2.55 26.52 3.20
CA GLY A 488 -1.50 26.05 2.30
C GLY A 488 -1.99 25.10 1.21
N GLU A 489 -1.04 24.54 0.45
CA GLU A 489 -1.28 23.64 -0.68
C GLU A 489 -2.16 22.44 -0.31
N TYR A 490 -1.97 21.90 0.89
CA TYR A 490 -2.66 20.72 1.40
C TYR A 490 -3.88 21.03 2.28
N ARG A 491 -4.48 22.22 2.13
CA ARG A 491 -5.73 22.56 2.84
C ARG A 491 -6.80 21.47 2.61
N ASN A 492 -7.55 21.14 3.65
CA ASN A 492 -8.58 20.09 3.67
C ASN A 492 -8.04 18.64 3.52
N HIS A 493 -6.72 18.43 3.59
CA HIS A 493 -6.13 17.09 3.60
C HIS A 493 -5.78 16.63 5.03
N ILE A 494 -5.60 15.32 5.18
CA ILE A 494 -5.03 14.66 6.35
C ILE A 494 -3.58 14.29 6.04
N ASP A 495 -2.67 14.52 6.99
CA ASP A 495 -1.31 13.98 6.93
C ASP A 495 -1.29 12.51 7.40
N MET A 496 -1.18 11.59 6.44
CA MET A 496 -1.14 10.14 6.68
C MET A 496 0.22 9.66 7.21
N LYS A 497 1.26 10.50 7.20
CA LYS A 497 2.57 10.20 7.80
C LYS A 497 2.58 10.65 9.27
N LEU A 498 2.54 11.96 9.52
CA LEU A 498 2.69 12.52 10.87
C LEU A 498 1.48 12.28 11.77
N GLY A 499 0.26 12.34 11.21
CA GLY A 499 -0.97 12.03 11.92
C GLY A 499 -1.40 10.57 11.78
N GLY A 500 -0.92 9.85 10.76
CA GLY A 500 -1.32 8.48 10.48
C GLY A 500 -0.41 7.43 11.11
N VAL A 501 0.65 7.05 10.39
CA VAL A 501 1.51 5.92 10.78
C VAL A 501 2.50 6.26 11.92
N VAL A 502 2.92 7.52 12.07
CA VAL A 502 3.91 7.92 13.09
C VAL A 502 3.40 7.69 14.53
N PRO A 503 2.16 8.05 14.90
CA PRO A 503 1.62 7.73 16.22
C PRO A 503 1.66 6.24 16.58
N VAL A 504 1.46 5.35 15.60
CA VAL A 504 1.53 3.90 15.84
C VAL A 504 2.98 3.43 15.98
N ALA A 505 3.88 3.95 15.14
CA ALA A 505 5.31 3.69 15.27
C ALA A 505 5.85 4.16 16.64
N ASP A 506 5.39 5.32 17.13
CA ASP A 506 5.73 5.84 18.44
C ASP A 506 5.25 4.92 19.56
N LEU A 507 4.02 4.42 19.51
CA LEU A 507 3.51 3.42 20.46
C LEU A 507 4.32 2.12 20.43
N ALA A 508 4.60 1.60 19.23
CA ALA A 508 5.38 0.38 19.07
C ALA A 508 6.79 0.52 19.66
N ARG A 509 7.43 1.70 19.56
CA ARG A 509 8.71 1.99 20.23
C ARG A 509 8.60 1.92 21.74
N ILE A 510 7.52 2.43 22.34
CA ILE A 510 7.30 2.34 23.79
C ILE A 510 7.18 0.88 24.22
N TYR A 511 6.37 0.08 23.52
CA TYR A 511 6.24 -1.34 23.83
C TYR A 511 7.53 -2.10 23.62
N ALA A 512 8.30 -1.78 22.57
CA ALA A 512 9.63 -2.33 22.36
C ALA A 512 10.58 -1.99 23.52
N LEU A 513 10.55 -0.75 23.99
CA LEU A 513 11.36 -0.31 25.12
C LEU A 513 10.98 -1.04 26.41
N GLN A 514 9.69 -1.13 26.72
CA GLN A 514 9.18 -1.80 27.92
C GLN A 514 9.45 -3.30 27.90
N GLY A 515 9.28 -3.93 26.73
CA GLY A 515 9.51 -5.36 26.51
C GLY A 515 10.96 -5.74 26.24
N ARG A 516 11.86 -4.77 26.09
CA ARG A 516 13.26 -4.98 25.63
C ARG A 516 13.34 -5.71 24.29
N LEU A 517 12.44 -5.36 23.37
CA LEU A 517 12.33 -5.98 22.05
C LEU A 517 13.39 -5.41 21.10
N THR A 518 14.01 -6.29 20.31
CA THR A 518 15.08 -5.91 19.37
C THR A 518 14.62 -5.54 17.95
N PRO A 519 13.42 -5.94 17.44
CA PRO A 519 12.99 -5.51 16.13
C PRO A 519 12.83 -3.99 16.01
N ALA A 520 13.18 -3.47 14.83
CA ALA A 520 12.93 -2.07 14.47
C ALA A 520 11.53 -1.86 13.84
N ASN A 521 11.05 -2.83 13.05
CA ASN A 521 9.78 -2.70 12.32
C ASN A 521 8.58 -2.54 13.26
N THR A 522 7.68 -1.59 12.97
CA THR A 522 6.53 -1.25 13.82
C THR A 522 5.62 -2.45 14.07
N ARG A 523 5.23 -3.16 13.01
CA ARG A 523 4.34 -4.32 13.10
C ARG A 523 5.01 -5.47 13.85
N ALA A 524 6.29 -5.74 13.57
CA ALA A 524 7.07 -6.77 14.28
C ALA A 524 7.16 -6.50 15.79
N ARG A 525 7.39 -5.23 16.18
CA ARG A 525 7.39 -4.82 17.59
C ARG A 525 6.05 -5.09 18.26
N LEU A 526 4.93 -4.78 17.61
CA LEU A 526 3.59 -5.01 18.17
C LEU A 526 3.29 -6.49 18.35
N LEU A 527 3.65 -7.33 17.36
CA LEU A 527 3.48 -8.78 17.44
C LEU A 527 4.32 -9.40 18.57
N GLU A 528 5.58 -8.98 18.71
CA GLU A 528 6.44 -9.49 19.77
C GLU A 528 6.03 -8.96 21.15
N ALA A 529 5.54 -7.72 21.23
CA ALA A 529 4.97 -7.15 22.44
C ALA A 529 3.71 -7.92 22.90
N GLU A 530 2.86 -8.35 21.96
CA GLU A 530 1.71 -9.23 22.24
C GLU A 530 2.19 -10.57 22.79
N ALA A 531 3.14 -11.20 22.11
CA ALA A 531 3.66 -12.52 22.48
C ALA A 531 4.28 -12.54 23.89
N LEU A 532 4.91 -11.44 24.32
CA LEU A 532 5.49 -11.28 25.66
C LEU A 532 4.52 -10.67 26.69
N GLY A 533 3.27 -10.37 26.32
CA GLY A 533 2.26 -9.83 27.22
C GLY A 533 2.53 -8.38 27.68
N VAL A 534 3.36 -7.63 26.96
CA VAL A 534 3.65 -6.21 27.23
C VAL A 534 2.45 -5.33 26.90
N ILE A 535 1.69 -5.74 25.89
CA ILE A 535 0.40 -5.18 25.47
C ILE A 535 -0.65 -6.28 25.57
N SER A 536 -1.90 -5.92 25.89
CA SER A 536 -3.00 -6.89 25.89
C SER A 536 -3.24 -7.44 24.48
N VAL A 537 -3.67 -8.70 24.39
CA VAL A 537 -3.98 -9.36 23.11
C VAL A 537 -4.97 -8.54 22.26
N SER A 538 -6.04 -8.03 22.88
CA SER A 538 -7.01 -7.18 22.18
C SER A 538 -6.40 -5.85 21.72
N GLY A 539 -5.64 -5.18 22.60
CA GLY A 539 -5.00 -3.90 22.25
C GLY A 539 -3.96 -4.04 21.14
N ALA A 540 -3.22 -5.16 21.11
CA ALA A 540 -2.25 -5.45 20.05
C ALA A 540 -2.94 -5.67 18.70
N ARG A 541 -3.97 -6.51 18.67
CA ARG A 541 -4.73 -6.80 17.44
C ARG A 541 -5.38 -5.54 16.88
N ASP A 542 -6.10 -4.79 17.72
CA ASP A 542 -6.76 -3.55 17.31
C ASP A 542 -5.73 -2.55 16.75
N LEU A 543 -4.58 -2.39 17.41
CA LEU A 543 -3.54 -1.44 16.98
C LEU A 543 -2.84 -1.89 15.70
N ILE A 544 -2.60 -3.19 15.51
CA ILE A 544 -2.05 -3.76 14.26
C ILE A 544 -3.04 -3.57 13.12
N GLU A 545 -4.32 -3.88 13.31
CA GLU A 545 -5.35 -3.69 12.27
C GLU A 545 -5.51 -2.22 11.90
N ALA A 546 -5.51 -1.32 12.89
CA ALA A 546 -5.52 0.12 12.66
C ALA A 546 -4.28 0.58 11.88
N TYR A 547 -3.09 0.10 12.25
CA TYR A 547 -1.84 0.39 11.53
C TYR A 547 -1.91 -0.08 10.08
N ASP A 548 -2.32 -1.33 9.87
CA ASP A 548 -2.37 -1.97 8.56
C ASP A 548 -3.35 -1.21 7.63
N LEU A 549 -4.51 -0.78 8.13
CA LEU A 549 -5.46 0.04 7.38
C LEU A 549 -4.92 1.43 7.04
N ILE A 550 -4.34 2.14 8.02
CA ILE A 550 -3.80 3.50 7.82
C ILE A 550 -2.64 3.46 6.80
N ALA A 551 -1.75 2.47 6.92
CA ALA A 551 -0.63 2.28 6.01
C ALA A 551 -1.11 1.91 4.60
N ALA A 552 -2.09 1.02 4.47
CA ALA A 552 -2.69 0.67 3.18
C ALA A 552 -3.30 1.90 2.48
N LEU A 553 -4.15 2.67 3.15
CA LEU A 553 -4.76 3.89 2.59
C LEU A 553 -3.72 4.95 2.21
N ARG A 554 -2.63 5.07 2.98
CA ARG A 554 -1.49 5.94 2.64
C ARG A 554 -0.81 5.48 1.35
N LEU A 555 -0.56 4.18 1.19
CA LEU A 555 0.05 3.63 -0.02
C LEU A 555 -0.89 3.73 -1.23
N GLU A 556 -2.19 3.53 -1.06
CA GLU A 556 -3.21 3.71 -2.09
C GLU A 556 -3.27 5.14 -2.59
N ASN A 557 -3.23 6.12 -1.68
CA ASN A 557 -3.13 7.54 -2.04
C ASN A 557 -1.88 7.79 -2.91
N GLN A 558 -0.71 7.29 -2.48
CA GLN A 558 0.53 7.42 -3.24
C GLN A 558 0.47 6.74 -4.60
N ALA A 559 -0.08 5.53 -4.67
CA ALA A 559 -0.26 4.79 -5.91
C ALA A 559 -1.18 5.54 -6.89
N ASN A 560 -2.26 6.13 -6.39
CA ASN A 560 -3.19 6.93 -7.19
C ASN A 560 -2.52 8.19 -7.74
N LEU A 561 -1.72 8.90 -6.95
CA LEU A 561 -0.92 10.04 -7.42
C LEU A 561 0.04 9.62 -8.54
N VAL A 562 0.75 8.51 -8.38
CA VAL A 562 1.67 7.97 -9.40
C VAL A 562 0.93 7.63 -10.70
N ARG A 563 -0.22 6.96 -10.61
CA ARG A 563 -1.05 6.62 -11.80
C ARG A 563 -1.52 7.87 -12.55
N MET A 564 -1.74 8.97 -11.83
CA MET A 564 -2.08 10.29 -12.41
C MET A 564 -0.86 11.07 -12.92
N GLY A 565 0.35 10.49 -12.89
CA GLY A 565 1.59 11.18 -13.29
C GLY A 565 2.06 12.24 -12.29
N ARG A 566 1.53 12.25 -11.07
CA ARG A 566 1.93 13.16 -9.99
C ARG A 566 2.97 12.50 -9.09
N ARG A 567 3.76 13.33 -8.40
CA ARG A 567 4.68 12.83 -7.36
C ARG A 567 3.87 12.30 -6.17
N PRO A 568 4.23 11.14 -5.59
CA PRO A 568 3.59 10.66 -4.38
C PRO A 568 3.84 11.64 -3.21
N ASP A 569 2.85 11.78 -2.33
CA ASP A 569 2.97 12.55 -1.09
C ASP A 569 2.26 11.83 0.08
N ASN A 570 2.15 12.47 1.24
CA ASN A 570 1.51 11.90 2.43
C ASN A 570 0.11 12.46 2.70
N PHE A 571 -0.43 13.31 1.83
CA PHE A 571 -1.60 14.11 2.11
C PHE A 571 -2.83 13.51 1.42
N LEU A 572 -3.74 12.96 2.20
CA LEU A 572 -4.97 12.34 1.71
C LEU A 572 -6.14 13.30 1.90
N ALA A 573 -6.86 13.63 0.83
CA ALA A 573 -8.11 14.36 0.97
C ALA A 573 -9.17 13.37 1.49
N PRO A 574 -9.85 13.62 2.62
CA PRO A 574 -10.91 12.73 3.09
C PRO A 574 -12.02 12.57 2.06
N SER A 575 -12.26 13.62 1.26
CA SER A 575 -13.21 13.57 0.17
C SER A 575 -12.85 12.56 -0.90
N ASP A 576 -11.60 12.08 -0.99
CA ASP A 576 -11.15 11.03 -1.91
C ASP A 576 -11.62 9.62 -1.53
N LEU A 577 -12.09 9.43 -0.30
CA LEU A 577 -12.59 8.16 0.23
C LEU A 577 -14.12 8.07 0.18
N SER A 578 -14.65 6.86 0.03
CA SER A 578 -16.08 6.57 0.25
C SER A 578 -16.50 6.78 1.71
N ASP A 579 -17.80 6.92 1.98
CA ASP A 579 -18.33 7.06 3.34
C ASP A 579 -17.91 5.89 4.25
N PHE A 580 -17.91 4.69 3.68
CA PHE A 580 -17.46 3.48 4.35
C PHE A 580 -15.97 3.55 4.73
N GLU A 581 -15.09 3.85 3.77
CA GLU A 581 -13.65 3.98 4.02
C GLU A 581 -13.33 5.13 4.99
N ARG A 582 -14.04 6.26 4.89
CA ARG A 582 -13.93 7.37 5.84
C ARG A 582 -14.29 6.93 7.25
N SER A 583 -15.35 6.14 7.40
CA SER A 583 -15.75 5.59 8.70
C SER A 583 -14.65 4.69 9.26
N HIS A 584 -14.14 3.74 8.47
CA HIS A 584 -13.12 2.79 8.91
C HIS A 584 -11.80 3.48 9.27
N LEU A 585 -11.35 4.45 8.45
CA LEU A 585 -10.15 5.22 8.75
C LEU A 585 -10.28 6.03 10.04
N ARG A 586 -11.46 6.64 10.27
CA ARG A 586 -11.74 7.34 11.52
C ARG A 586 -11.72 6.38 12.70
N ASP A 587 -12.34 5.22 12.59
CA ASP A 587 -12.42 4.25 13.68
C ASP A 587 -11.02 3.69 14.01
N ALA A 588 -10.18 3.46 13.02
CA ALA A 588 -8.75 3.16 13.22
C ALA A 588 -8.01 4.28 13.96
N PHE A 589 -8.23 5.55 13.62
CA PHE A 589 -7.65 6.67 14.38
C PHE A 589 -8.15 6.74 15.83
N VAL A 590 -9.41 6.35 16.10
CA VAL A 590 -9.93 6.25 17.48
C VAL A 590 -9.22 5.14 18.26
N VAL A 591 -8.93 4.00 17.63
CA VAL A 591 -8.12 2.94 18.23
C VAL A 591 -6.74 3.48 18.62
N VAL A 592 -6.04 4.13 17.69
CA VAL A 592 -4.72 4.72 17.97
C VAL A 592 -4.79 5.73 19.13
N ARG A 593 -5.80 6.59 19.16
CA ARG A 593 -6.02 7.55 20.25
C ARG A 593 -6.29 6.87 21.60
N THR A 594 -7.03 5.76 21.57
CA THR A 594 -7.35 4.96 22.76
C THR A 594 -6.08 4.33 23.32
N MET A 595 -5.24 3.76 22.46
CA MET A 595 -3.96 3.18 22.85
C MET A 595 -2.98 4.22 23.38
N GLN A 596 -2.93 5.41 22.77
CA GLN A 596 -2.20 6.57 23.31
C GLN A 596 -2.67 6.94 24.72
N SER A 597 -3.98 7.02 24.93
CA SER A 597 -4.55 7.28 26.26
C SER A 597 -4.18 6.18 27.26
N ALA A 598 -4.27 4.91 26.89
CA ALA A 598 -3.96 3.79 27.76
C ALA A 598 -2.50 3.82 28.25
N VAL A 599 -1.55 4.06 27.35
CA VAL A 599 -0.13 4.19 27.70
C VAL A 599 0.13 5.44 28.55
N GLY A 600 -0.58 6.54 28.30
CA GLY A 600 -0.49 7.76 29.10
C GLY A 600 -1.03 7.63 30.53
N HIS A 601 -2.09 6.85 30.75
CA HIS A 601 -2.73 6.69 32.07
C HIS A 601 -2.12 5.54 32.90
N GLY A 602 -1.46 4.56 32.27
CA GLY A 602 -0.91 3.37 32.92
C GLY A 602 0.17 3.61 34.00
N ARG A 603 0.56 4.86 34.28
CA ARG A 603 1.45 5.24 35.39
C ARG A 603 0.91 6.33 36.31
N GLY A 604 -0.28 6.87 36.06
CA GLY A 604 -0.91 7.88 36.94
C GLY A 604 -1.52 7.29 38.21
N THR A 605 -1.56 5.96 38.36
CA THR A 605 -2.20 5.24 39.48
C THR A 605 -1.22 4.59 40.46
N LEU A 606 0.06 4.97 40.40
CA LEU A 606 1.06 4.68 41.44
C LEU A 606 1.72 6.00 41.86
N SER A 607 0.96 6.86 42.55
CA SER A 607 1.50 7.89 43.44
C SER A 607 1.24 7.48 44.88
#